data_AF-A0A444U9T6-F1
#
_entry.id   AF-A0A444U9T6-F1
#
_cell.length_a   1.000
_cell.length_b   1.000
_cell.length_c   1.000
_cell.angle_alpha   90.00
_cell.angle_beta   90.00
_cell.angle_gamma   90.00
#
_symmetry.space_group_name_H-M   'P 1'
#
loop_
_entity.id
_entity.type
_entity.pdbx_description
1 polymer ?
#
loop_
_entity_poly.entity_id
_entity_poly.type
_entity_poly.pdbx_seq_one_letter_code
_entity_poly.pdbx_strand_id
1 'polypeptide(L)'
;MQNLDTLPNDVSLTIKLYYYDDVTSTDYQPPGFKFGECDSLWFEGTAVHIKVGELKSAFHVVKVQVTADQEKMERMQRENALKEDIDNSEKKKGFRNKNKKSCIEITKQAI
;
A
#
# COMPACT_ATOMS: atom_id res chain seq x y z
N MET A 1 16.11 -7.48 2.75
CA MET A 1 15.58 -6.13 3.02
C MET A 1 16.66 -5.32 3.68
N GLN A 2 17.61 -4.77 2.91
CA GLN A 2 18.86 -4.21 3.46
C GLN A 2 18.86 -2.68 3.62
N ASN A 3 17.83 -1.98 3.17
CA ASN A 3 17.78 -0.50 3.15
C ASN A 3 16.46 0.06 3.73
N LEU A 4 15.90 -0.59 4.77
CA LEU A 4 14.70 -0.08 5.44
C LEU A 4 15.00 0.07 6.93
N ASP A 5 14.69 1.25 7.47
CA ASP A 5 14.78 1.51 8.90
C ASP A 5 13.79 0.63 9.68
N THR A 6 14.07 0.47 10.97
CA THR A 6 13.17 -0.25 11.88
C THR A 6 11.80 0.41 11.90
N LEU A 7 10.74 -0.41 11.75
CA LEU A 7 9.37 0.06 11.90
C LEU A 7 9.13 0.58 13.33
N PRO A 8 8.26 1.58 13.52
CA PRO A 8 7.87 2.03 14.85
C PRO A 8 7.29 0.89 15.70
N ASN A 9 7.41 0.99 17.02
CA ASN A 9 7.01 -0.08 17.95
C ASN A 9 5.49 -0.38 17.95
N ASP A 10 4.65 0.57 17.56
CA ASP A 10 3.19 0.43 17.56
C ASP A 10 2.64 0.53 16.14
N VAL A 11 2.79 -0.56 15.39
CA VAL A 11 2.26 -0.68 14.02
C VAL A 11 1.50 -1.97 13.85
N SER A 12 0.38 -1.91 13.13
CA SER A 12 -0.39 -3.08 12.72
C SER A 12 -0.33 -3.23 11.20
N LEU A 13 -0.37 -4.48 10.73
CA LEU A 13 -0.41 -4.80 9.31
C LEU A 13 -1.71 -5.53 8.99
N THR A 14 -2.49 -4.91 8.11
CA THR A 14 -3.68 -5.52 7.52
C THR A 14 -3.38 -5.91 6.08
N ILE A 15 -3.68 -7.15 5.72
CA ILE A 15 -3.54 -7.65 4.35
C ILE A 15 -4.94 -7.89 3.79
N LYS A 16 -5.24 -7.20 2.69
CA LYS A 16 -6.48 -7.33 1.92
C LYS A 16 -6.18 -7.98 0.57
N LEU A 17 -6.89 -9.05 0.24
CA LEU A 17 -6.80 -9.72 -1.05
C LEU A 17 -8.03 -9.40 -1.89
N TYR A 18 -7.80 -9.04 -3.15
CA TYR A 18 -8.85 -8.71 -4.11
C TYR A 18 -8.81 -9.74 -5.22
N TYR A 19 -9.98 -10.28 -5.56
CA TYR A 19 -10.11 -11.33 -6.55
C TYR A 19 -10.84 -10.82 -7.80
N TYR A 20 -10.73 -11.61 -8.86
CA TYR A 20 -11.44 -11.37 -10.10
C TYR A 20 -12.80 -12.09 -10.01
N ASP A 21 -13.88 -11.31 -10.08
CA ASP A 21 -15.25 -11.79 -9.87
C ASP A 21 -15.70 -12.79 -10.97
N ASP A 22 -15.05 -12.77 -12.14
CA ASP A 22 -15.35 -13.63 -13.29
C ASP A 22 -14.71 -15.03 -13.22
N VAL A 23 -13.70 -15.23 -12.37
CA VAL A 23 -12.98 -16.51 -12.26
C VAL A 23 -12.93 -17.09 -10.86
N THR A 24 -13.24 -16.29 -9.84
CA THR A 24 -13.15 -16.70 -8.44
C THR A 24 -14.56 -16.96 -7.91
N SER A 25 -14.81 -18.18 -7.43
CA SER A 25 -16.10 -18.54 -6.84
C SER A 25 -16.43 -17.64 -5.64
N THR A 26 -17.70 -17.30 -5.47
CA THR A 26 -18.17 -16.40 -4.40
C THR A 26 -18.00 -16.96 -2.98
N ASP A 27 -17.83 -18.26 -2.85
CA ASP A 27 -17.61 -19.01 -1.61
C ASP A 27 -16.13 -19.33 -1.35
N TYR A 28 -15.21 -18.87 -2.21
CA TYR A 28 -13.79 -19.12 -2.05
C TYR A 28 -13.24 -18.43 -0.80
N GLN A 29 -12.72 -19.23 0.13
CA GLN A 29 -12.08 -18.76 1.37
C GLN A 29 -10.59 -19.16 1.36
N PRO A 30 -9.66 -18.22 1.13
CA PRO A 30 -8.24 -18.53 1.09
C PRO A 30 -7.75 -18.98 2.48
N PRO A 31 -6.81 -19.93 2.58
CA PRO A 31 -6.26 -20.37 3.86
C PRO A 31 -5.71 -19.21 4.68
N GLY A 32 -6.19 -19.07 5.91
CA GLY A 32 -5.81 -17.98 6.81
C GLY A 32 -6.57 -16.68 6.59
N PHE A 33 -7.38 -16.56 5.54
CA PHE A 33 -8.22 -15.39 5.22
C PHE A 33 -9.68 -15.65 5.58
N LYS A 34 -10.41 -14.58 5.92
CA LYS A 34 -11.87 -14.59 6.16
C LYS A 34 -12.53 -13.51 5.31
N PHE A 35 -13.79 -13.68 4.94
CA PHE A 35 -14.55 -12.62 4.28
C PHE A 35 -14.49 -11.32 5.10
N GLY A 36 -14.29 -10.19 4.42
CA GLY A 36 -14.12 -8.89 5.06
C GLY A 36 -14.87 -7.79 4.31
N GLU A 37 -15.05 -6.64 4.96
CA GLU A 37 -15.71 -5.50 4.33
C GLU A 37 -14.78 -4.86 3.29
N CYS A 38 -15.31 -4.61 2.10
CA CYS A 38 -14.59 -3.98 1.00
C CYS A 38 -14.54 -2.45 1.20
N ASP A 39 -13.94 -2.03 2.30
CA ASP A 39 -13.66 -0.63 2.51
C ASP A 39 -12.46 -0.23 1.66
N SER A 40 -12.66 0.85 0.90
CA SER A 40 -11.57 1.51 0.22
C SER A 40 -10.59 1.99 1.28
N LEU A 41 -9.29 1.70 1.14
CA LEU A 41 -8.26 2.30 1.97
C LEU A 41 -8.42 3.82 1.91
N TRP A 42 -8.92 4.39 3.00
CA TRP A 42 -9.18 5.81 3.12
C TRP A 42 -8.15 6.43 4.05
N PHE A 43 -7.63 7.58 3.65
CA PHE A 43 -6.78 8.41 4.48
C PHE A 43 -7.63 9.59 4.92
N GLU A 44 -7.45 10.05 6.16
CA GLU A 44 -8.08 11.28 6.63
C GLU A 44 -7.55 12.50 5.84
N GLY A 45 -6.28 12.45 5.43
CA GLY A 45 -5.63 13.43 4.57
C GLY A 45 -5.53 13.00 3.10
N THR A 46 -4.61 13.65 2.39
CA THR A 46 -4.39 13.39 0.95
C THR A 46 -3.52 12.17 0.75
N ALA A 47 -3.99 11.20 -0.03
CA ALA A 47 -3.20 10.03 -0.40
C ALA A 47 -2.16 10.38 -1.49
N VAL A 48 -0.90 10.01 -1.26
CA VAL A 48 0.18 10.03 -2.26
C VAL A 48 0.48 8.61 -2.73
N HIS A 49 0.66 8.45 -4.04
CA HIS A 49 0.91 7.16 -4.67
C HIS A 49 2.32 7.11 -5.26
N ILE A 50 3.14 6.20 -4.77
CA ILE A 50 4.52 5.97 -5.20
C ILE A 50 4.54 4.64 -5.96
N LYS A 51 4.89 4.69 -7.25
CA LYS A 51 5.09 3.46 -8.03
C LYS A 51 6.47 2.91 -7.67
N VAL A 52 6.50 1.71 -7.10
CA VAL A 52 7.75 1.04 -6.72
C VAL A 52 8.34 0.33 -7.92
N GLY A 53 7.51 -0.39 -8.69
CA GLY A 53 7.97 -1.10 -9.87
C GLY A 53 6.92 -2.04 -10.47
N GLU A 54 7.29 -2.65 -11.59
CA GLU A 54 6.50 -3.63 -12.30
C GLU A 54 7.42 -4.76 -12.78
N LEU A 55 7.08 -6.01 -12.46
CA LEU A 55 7.77 -7.20 -12.92
C LEU A 55 6.88 -7.91 -13.93
N LYS A 56 7.40 -8.13 -15.14
CA LYS A 56 6.71 -8.88 -16.20
C LYS A 56 7.41 -10.19 -16.45
N SER A 57 6.64 -11.26 -16.50
CA SER A 57 7.05 -12.58 -16.97
C SER A 57 6.21 -12.98 -18.18
N ALA A 58 6.47 -14.16 -18.76
CA ALA A 58 5.70 -14.67 -19.89
C ALA A 58 4.20 -14.84 -19.59
N PHE A 59 3.82 -15.01 -18.31
CA PHE A 59 2.44 -15.34 -17.93
C PHE A 59 1.83 -14.38 -16.89
N HIS A 60 2.66 -13.59 -16.20
CA HIS A 60 2.20 -12.76 -15.09
C HIS A 60 2.84 -11.38 -15.13
N VAL A 61 2.06 -10.39 -14.68
CA VAL A 61 2.52 -9.03 -14.41
C VAL A 61 2.24 -8.72 -12.96
N VAL A 62 3.26 -8.35 -12.21
CA VAL A 62 3.15 -7.93 -10.81
C VAL A 62 3.54 -6.47 -10.70
N LYS A 63 2.61 -5.63 -10.25
CA LYS A 63 2.83 -4.20 -10.04
C LYS A 63 2.83 -3.90 -8.54
N VAL A 64 3.86 -3.20 -8.09
CA VAL A 64 3.99 -2.76 -6.70
C VAL A 64 3.84 -1.24 -6.63
N GLN A 65 2.93 -0.80 -5.78
CA GLN A 65 2.63 0.61 -5.54
C GLN A 65 2.42 0.82 -4.05
N VAL A 66 3.04 1.86 -3.50
CA VAL A 66 2.86 2.30 -2.12
C VAL A 66 1.91 3.49 -2.13
N THR A 67 0.96 3.49 -1.20
CA THR A 67 0.10 4.64 -0.98
C THR A 67 0.23 5.06 0.48
N ALA A 68 0.51 6.34 0.72
CA ALA A 68 0.71 6.90 2.04
C ALA A 68 -0.07 8.20 2.20
N ASP A 69 -0.26 8.65 3.43
CA ASP A 69 -0.77 9.99 3.72
C ASP A 69 0.31 11.04 3.45
N GLN A 70 -0.01 12.07 2.68
CA GLN A 70 0.92 13.10 2.25
C GLN A 70 1.52 13.86 3.43
N GLU A 71 0.69 14.27 4.38
CA GLU A 71 1.14 15.09 5.51
C GLU A 71 2.07 14.27 6.43
N LYS A 72 1.71 13.02 6.70
CA LYS A 72 2.58 12.10 7.46
C LYS A 72 3.90 11.85 6.73
N MET A 73 3.88 11.70 5.41
CA MET A 73 5.09 11.52 4.61
C MET A 73 5.99 12.77 4.65
N GLU A 74 5.42 13.96 4.47
CA GLU A 74 6.15 15.23 4.54
C GLU A 74 6.71 15.50 5.95
N ARG A 75 5.99 15.10 7.01
CA ARG A 75 6.50 15.19 8.38
C ARG A 75 7.69 14.26 8.60
N MET A 76 7.59 12.98 8.19
CA MET A 76 8.72 12.04 8.28
C MET A 76 9.92 12.51 7.44
N GLN A 77 9.68 13.07 6.25
CA GLN A 77 10.75 13.63 5.43
C GLN A 77 11.43 14.82 6.11
N ARG A 78 10.69 15.70 6.78
CA ARG A 78 11.28 16.79 7.58
C ARG A 78 12.04 16.27 8.79
N GLU A 79 11.51 15.29 9.51
CA GLU A 79 12.19 14.65 10.65
C GLU A 79 13.48 13.92 10.22
N ASN A 80 13.49 13.32 9.03
CA ASN A 80 14.67 12.70 8.43
C ASN A 80 15.64 13.74 7.84
N ALA A 81 15.15 14.82 7.22
CA ALA A 81 15.99 15.91 6.72
C ALA A 81 16.66 16.72 7.84
N LEU A 82 16.04 16.82 9.02
CA LEU A 82 16.70 17.35 10.22
C LEU A 82 17.84 16.43 10.73
N LYS A 83 17.94 15.20 10.20
CA LYS A 83 19.06 14.26 10.44
C LYS A 83 20.04 14.18 9.28
N GLU A 84 19.71 14.73 8.10
CA GLU A 84 20.50 14.64 6.88
C GLU A 84 20.53 15.98 6.16
N ASP A 85 21.57 16.78 6.43
CA ASP A 85 21.96 17.88 5.55
C ASP A 85 22.45 17.29 4.19
N ILE A 86 21.91 17.83 3.09
CA ILE A 86 22.38 17.80 1.67
C ILE A 86 21.72 16.75 0.72
N ASP A 87 20.64 17.14 0.00
CA ASP A 87 20.62 17.53 -1.44
C ASP A 87 19.27 17.27 -2.17
N ASN A 88 19.16 17.85 -3.36
CA ASN A 88 18.04 18.50 -4.04
C ASN A 88 16.95 17.67 -4.78
N SER A 89 15.76 18.28 -4.73
CA SER A 89 14.90 18.70 -5.86
C SER A 89 13.81 17.79 -6.44
N GLU A 90 12.69 18.49 -6.62
CA GLU A 90 11.32 18.08 -6.94
C GLU A 90 11.12 17.65 -8.41
N LYS A 91 10.06 16.87 -8.67
CA LYS A 91 9.10 17.15 -9.76
C LYS A 91 7.81 16.34 -9.69
N LYS A 92 6.69 17.08 -9.69
CA LYS A 92 5.29 16.63 -9.74
C LYS A 92 4.94 15.98 -11.07
N LYS A 93 3.96 15.06 -11.05
CA LYS A 93 2.82 15.02 -12.00
C LYS A 93 1.80 13.97 -11.54
N GLY A 94 0.58 14.42 -11.29
CA GLY A 94 -0.55 13.56 -10.91
C GLY A 94 -1.19 12.89 -12.11
N PHE A 95 -1.83 11.74 -11.90
CA PHE A 95 -2.90 11.20 -12.76
C PHE A 95 -3.82 10.27 -11.97
N ARG A 96 -5.12 10.41 -12.26
CA ARG A 96 -6.29 9.72 -11.70
C ARG A 96 -6.57 8.44 -12.49
N ASN A 97 -6.94 7.33 -11.86
CA ASN A 97 -8.16 6.59 -12.25
C ASN A 97 -8.61 5.47 -11.32
N LYS A 98 -9.93 5.29 -11.35
CA LYS A 98 -10.81 4.43 -10.56
C LYS A 98 -10.86 3.00 -11.11
N ASN A 99 -11.13 2.02 -10.24
CA ASN A 99 -12.19 1.01 -10.39
C ASN A 99 -12.20 0.07 -9.16
N LYS A 100 -13.38 -0.08 -8.55
CA LYS A 100 -13.66 -0.95 -7.37
C LYS A 100 -13.56 -2.43 -7.75
N LYS A 101 -13.00 -3.26 -6.86
CA LYS A 101 -13.05 -4.74 -6.92
C LYS A 101 -13.35 -5.30 -5.53
N SER A 102 -13.99 -6.47 -5.46
CA SER A 102 -14.36 -7.17 -4.22
C SER A 102 -13.13 -7.55 -3.38
N CYS A 103 -13.25 -7.47 -2.06
CA CYS A 103 -12.14 -7.56 -1.10
C CYS A 103 -12.40 -8.63 -0.03
N ILE A 104 -11.36 -9.36 0.35
CA ILE A 104 -11.33 -10.29 1.49
C ILE A 104 -10.20 -9.81 2.43
N GLU A 105 -10.49 -9.56 3.71
CA GLU A 105 -9.58 -8.88 4.65
C GLU A 105 -9.15 -9.76 5.81
N ILE A 106 -7.88 -9.62 6.23
CA ILE A 106 -7.46 -9.98 7.59
C ILE A 106 -6.67 -8.83 8.19
N THR A 107 -7.08 -8.41 9.38
CA THR A 107 -6.27 -7.63 10.31
C THR A 107 -5.52 -8.59 11.21
N LYS A 108 -4.18 -8.57 11.16
CA LYS A 108 -3.35 -9.21 12.19
C LYS A 108 -2.66 -8.11 12.99
N GLN A 109 -2.86 -8.12 14.31
CA GLN A 109 -2.06 -7.30 15.21
C GLN A 109 -0.65 -7.89 15.24
N ALA A 110 0.37 -7.05 15.04
CA ALA A 110 1.73 -7.42 15.37
C ALA A 110 1.83 -7.46 16.90
N ILE A 111 2.38 -8.55 17.43
CA ILE A 111 2.74 -8.70 18.85
C ILE A 111 4.17 -8.20 19.01
#